data_AF-A0A0C2IPK7-F1
#
_entry.id   AF-A0A0C2IPK7-F1
#
_cell.length_a   1.000
_cell.length_b   1.000
_cell.length_c   1.000
_cell.angle_alpha   90.00
_cell.angle_beta   90.00
_cell.angle_gamma   90.00
#
_symmetry.space_group_name_H-M   'P 1'
#
loop_
_entity.id
_entity.type
_entity.pdbx_description
1 polymer ?
#
loop_
_entity_poly.entity_id
_entity_poly.type
_entity_poly.pdbx_seq_one_letter_code
_entity_poly.pdbx_strand_id
1 'polypeptide(L)'
;MCKCILFCLLTFLIIISAVLAVISSFFYYATSGICPSFNNYQVTLVFMIGSITLLVLHVAEYIGLCCNIKFLRCIYTLVLVIVILASIPLFTLGIMNLNKAEEIINSCKVVQMDPKKMNNYMWIIDRMQQAVSALINRVHVAELEEKVIG
;
A
#
# COMPACT_ATOMS: atom_id res chain seq x y z
N MET A 1 -27.17 -10.77 -9.96
CA MET A 1 -25.77 -11.17 -10.24
C MET A 1 -24.72 -10.09 -9.88
N CYS A 2 -25.06 -8.80 -9.74
CA CYS A 2 -24.09 -7.75 -9.37
C CYS A 2 -23.41 -7.87 -7.98
N LYS A 3 -23.87 -8.76 -7.08
CA LYS A 3 -23.24 -8.96 -5.77
C LYS A 3 -21.91 -9.73 -5.84
N CYS A 4 -21.74 -10.63 -6.81
CA CYS A 4 -20.52 -11.42 -6.93
C CYS A 4 -19.32 -10.56 -7.38
N ILE A 5 -19.54 -9.60 -8.28
CA ILE A 5 -18.48 -8.69 -8.74
C ILE A 5 -17.97 -7.82 -7.60
N LEU A 6 -18.88 -7.21 -6.83
CA LEU A 6 -18.52 -6.40 -5.67
C LEU A 6 -17.76 -7.22 -4.62
N PHE A 7 -18.19 -8.46 -4.39
CA PHE A 7 -17.51 -9.38 -3.47
C PHE A 7 -16.09 -9.71 -3.93
N CYS A 8 -15.89 -10.10 -5.20
CA CYS A 8 -14.56 -10.39 -5.75
C CYS A 8 -13.63 -9.17 -5.68
N LEU A 9 -14.17 -7.98 -6.00
CA LEU A 9 -13.42 -6.73 -5.91
C LEU A 9 -12.97 -6.43 -4.47
N LEU A 10 -13.84 -6.62 -3.49
CA LEU A 10 -13.51 -6.43 -2.06
C LEU A 10 -12.45 -7.41 -1.59
N THR A 11 -12.54 -8.69 -1.96
CA THR A 11 -11.51 -9.68 -1.61
C THR A 11 -10.14 -9.27 -2.18
N PHE A 12 -10.11 -8.79 -3.43
CA PHE A 12 -8.88 -8.30 -4.05
C PHE A 12 -8.32 -7.07 -3.31
N LEU A 13 -9.17 -6.11 -2.93
CA LEU A 13 -8.78 -4.93 -2.16
C LEU A 13 -8.25 -5.28 -0.76
N ILE A 14 -8.82 -6.30 -0.10
CA ILE A 14 -8.32 -6.82 1.18
C ILE A 14 -6.90 -7.37 1.00
N ILE A 15 -6.67 -8.19 -0.02
CA ILE A 15 -5.36 -8.78 -0.30
C ILE A 15 -4.32 -7.68 -0.55
N ILE A 16 -4.63 -6.70 -1.40
CA ILE A 16 -3.73 -5.56 -1.67
C ILE A 16 -3.42 -4.80 -0.39
N SER A 17 -4.45 -4.48 0.41
CA SER A 17 -4.28 -3.71 1.66
C SER A 17 -3.42 -4.49 2.67
N ALA A 18 -3.59 -5.80 2.76
CA ALA A 18 -2.78 -6.67 3.61
C ALA A 18 -1.31 -6.71 3.17
N VAL A 19 -1.06 -6.89 1.87
CA VAL A 19 0.31 -6.86 1.31
C VAL A 19 0.96 -5.50 1.57
N LEU A 20 0.23 -4.40 1.38
CA LEU A 20 0.73 -3.05 1.66
C LEU A 20 1.05 -2.84 3.14
N ALA A 21 0.22 -3.37 4.05
CA ALA A 21 0.46 -3.32 5.50
C ALA A 21 1.72 -4.12 5.90
N VAL A 22 1.94 -5.30 5.31
CA VAL A 22 3.15 -6.10 5.56
C VAL A 22 4.40 -5.39 5.06
N ILE A 23 4.37 -4.85 3.83
CA ILE A 23 5.50 -4.14 3.24
C ILE A 23 5.83 -2.88 4.06
N SER A 24 4.84 -2.05 4.39
CA SER A 24 5.04 -0.84 5.19
C SER A 24 5.56 -1.15 6.60
N SER A 25 5.08 -2.23 7.23
CA SER A 25 5.61 -2.71 8.51
C SER A 25 7.08 -3.11 8.38
N PHE A 26 7.44 -3.86 7.34
CA PHE A 26 8.83 -4.24 7.08
C PHE A 26 9.72 -2.99 6.90
N PHE A 27 9.30 -2.03 6.09
CA PHE A 27 10.03 -0.77 5.91
C PHE A 27 10.15 0.02 7.21
N TYR A 28 9.11 0.04 8.04
CA TYR A 28 9.14 0.74 9.33
C TYR A 28 10.18 0.12 10.26
N TYR A 29 10.20 -1.20 10.38
CA TYR A 29 11.23 -1.90 11.17
C TYR A 29 12.64 -1.70 10.58
N ALA A 30 12.80 -1.85 9.27
CA ALA A 30 14.10 -1.69 8.61
C ALA A 30 14.65 -0.26 8.76
N THR A 31 13.82 0.77 8.62
CA THR A 31 14.25 2.17 8.74
C THR A 31 14.51 2.59 10.18
N SER A 32 13.72 2.09 11.14
CA SER A 32 13.93 2.34 12.58
C SER A 32 15.30 1.90 13.09
N GLY A 33 15.93 0.90 12.46
CA GLY A 33 17.27 0.42 12.80
C GLY A 33 18.43 1.12 12.08
N ILE A 34 18.18 1.94 11.04
CA ILE A 34 19.22 2.45 10.14
C ILE A 34 19.36 3.98 10.19
N CYS A 35 18.25 4.71 10.24
CA CYS A 35 18.25 6.17 10.25
C CYS A 35 17.09 6.69 11.12
N PRO A 36 17.32 7.03 12.39
CA PRO A 36 16.29 7.60 13.27
C PRO A 36 15.95 9.06 12.91
N SER A 37 16.28 9.54 11.71
CA SER A 37 15.86 10.88 11.28
C SER A 37 14.34 10.92 11.23
N PHE A 38 13.78 11.88 11.97
CA PHE A 38 12.36 12.00 12.32
C PHE A 38 11.43 11.89 11.10
N ASN A 39 11.88 12.34 9.92
CA ASN A 39 11.07 12.38 8.70
C ASN A 39 10.81 11.00 8.07
N ASN A 40 11.83 10.11 7.97
CA ASN A 40 11.62 8.80 7.33
C ASN A 40 10.76 7.88 8.20
N TYR A 41 10.95 7.95 9.52
CA TYR A 41 10.14 7.19 10.47
C TYR A 41 8.66 7.60 10.40
N GLN A 42 8.39 8.91 10.32
CA GLN A 42 7.01 9.42 10.22
C GLN A 42 6.32 9.02 8.91
N VAL A 43 6.99 9.13 7.76
CA VAL A 43 6.40 8.75 6.47
C VAL A 43 6.02 7.27 6.49
N THR A 44 6.95 6.41 6.89
CA THR A 44 6.70 4.96 6.90
C THR A 44 5.59 4.58 7.89
N LEU A 45 5.54 5.23 9.04
CA LEU A 45 4.47 5.07 10.04
C LEU A 45 3.10 5.48 9.49
N VAL A 46 3.03 6.60 8.77
CA VAL A 46 1.78 7.08 8.13
C VAL A 46 1.30 6.08 7.08
N PHE A 47 2.19 5.54 6.25
CA PHE A 47 1.85 4.50 5.28
C PHE A 47 1.36 3.20 5.96
N MET A 48 1.98 2.81 7.07
CA MET A 48 1.58 1.65 7.85
C MET A 48 0.18 1.84 8.45
N ILE A 49 -0.07 2.97 9.11
CA ILE A 49 -1.39 3.27 9.69
C ILE A 49 -2.47 3.36 8.59
N GLY A 50 -2.15 4.01 7.46
CA GLY A 50 -3.07 4.13 6.33
C GLY A 50 -3.47 2.77 5.73
N SER A 51 -2.49 1.90 5.50
CA SER A 51 -2.75 0.56 4.95
C SER A 51 -3.52 -0.35 5.91
N ILE A 52 -3.23 -0.31 7.22
CA ILE A 52 -4.00 -1.03 8.25
C ILE A 52 -5.44 -0.50 8.31
N THR A 53 -5.64 0.81 8.25
CA THR A 53 -6.98 1.41 8.26
C THR A 53 -7.79 0.98 7.06
N LEU A 54 -7.20 0.98 5.86
CA LEU A 54 -7.83 0.47 4.64
C LEU A 54 -8.18 -1.02 4.75
N LEU A 55 -7.28 -1.84 5.29
CA LEU A 55 -7.53 -3.26 5.51
C LEU A 55 -8.76 -3.48 6.41
N VAL A 56 -8.81 -2.78 7.56
CA VAL A 56 -9.93 -2.88 8.51
C VAL A 56 -11.24 -2.45 7.84
N LEU A 57 -11.22 -1.38 7.04
CA LEU A 57 -12.40 -0.90 6.32
C LEU A 57 -12.90 -1.92 5.30
N HIS A 58 -12.02 -2.48 4.47
CA HIS A 58 -12.41 -3.47 3.48
C HIS A 58 -12.93 -4.75 4.13
N VAL A 59 -12.33 -5.19 5.26
CA VAL A 59 -12.83 -6.33 6.05
C VAL A 59 -14.20 -6.02 6.65
N ALA A 60 -14.42 -4.81 7.17
CA ALA A 60 -15.72 -4.41 7.70
C ALA A 60 -16.81 -4.40 6.63
N GLU A 61 -16.55 -3.87 5.42
CA GLU A 61 -17.51 -3.93 4.31
C GLU A 61 -17.75 -5.37 3.85
N TYR A 62 -16.70 -6.19 3.78
CA TYR A 62 -16.81 -7.60 3.43
C TYR A 62 -17.72 -8.36 4.40
N ILE A 63 -17.53 -8.19 5.71
CA ILE A 63 -18.39 -8.76 6.76
C ILE A 63 -19.81 -8.17 6.65
N GLY A 64 -19.93 -6.86 6.46
CA GLY A 64 -21.21 -6.16 6.30
C GLY A 64 -22.02 -6.70 5.11
N LEU A 65 -21.36 -7.07 4.02
CA LEU A 65 -21.98 -7.69 2.85
C LEU A 65 -22.35 -9.16 3.10
N CYS A 66 -21.45 -9.95 3.69
CA CYS A 66 -21.69 -11.36 3.98
C CYS A 66 -22.82 -11.57 4.98
N CYS A 67 -22.81 -10.80 6.07
CA CYS A 67 -23.78 -10.89 7.16
C CYS A 67 -25.00 -9.96 6.94
N ASN A 68 -25.04 -9.21 5.84
CA ASN A 68 -26.09 -8.24 5.52
C ASN A 68 -26.34 -7.18 6.63
N ILE A 69 -25.26 -6.75 7.31
CA ILE A 69 -25.31 -5.78 8.40
C ILE A 69 -25.23 -4.36 7.82
N LYS A 70 -26.39 -3.68 7.74
CA LYS A 70 -26.50 -2.31 7.17
C LYS A 70 -25.63 -1.28 7.89
N PHE A 71 -25.44 -1.43 9.20
CA PHE A 71 -24.65 -0.52 10.01
C PHE A 71 -23.16 -0.50 9.60
N LEU A 72 -22.54 -1.67 9.36
CA LEU A 72 -21.15 -1.76 8.92
C LEU A 72 -20.95 -1.11 7.56
N ARG A 73 -21.91 -1.29 6.64
CA ARG A 73 -21.86 -0.66 5.30
C ARG A 73 -21.99 0.86 5.35
N CYS A 74 -22.81 1.35 6.28
CA CYS A 74 -22.94 2.78 6.54
C CYS A 74 -21.63 3.36 7.10
N ILE A 75 -21.00 2.69 8.07
CA ILE A 75 -19.70 3.10 8.60
C ILE A 75 -18.63 3.10 7.50
N TYR A 76 -18.54 2.04 6.70
CA TYR A 76 -17.59 1.95 5.60
C TYR A 76 -17.75 3.14 4.64
N THR A 77 -18.99 3.42 4.22
CA THR A 77 -19.30 4.53 3.31
C THR A 77 -18.93 5.88 3.94
N LEU A 78 -19.25 6.08 5.22
CA LEU A 78 -18.93 7.31 5.94
C LEU A 78 -17.42 7.54 6.04
N VAL A 79 -16.66 6.51 6.43
CA VAL A 79 -15.20 6.62 6.54
C VAL A 79 -14.56 6.82 5.17
N LEU A 80 -15.07 6.14 4.13
CA LEU A 80 -14.59 6.34 2.76
C LEU A 80 -14.78 7.80 2.30
N VAL A 81 -15.93 8.41 2.59
CA VAL A 81 -16.18 9.83 2.31
C VAL A 81 -15.20 10.72 3.08
N ILE A 82 -14.96 10.45 4.37
CA ILE A 82 -13.99 11.22 5.17
C ILE A 82 -12.59 11.11 4.58
N VAL A 83 -12.16 9.92 4.14
CA VAL A 83 -10.85 9.71 3.51
C VAL A 83 -10.73 10.48 2.20
N ILE A 84 -11.78 10.49 1.36
CA ILE A 84 -11.82 11.27 0.11
C ILE A 84 -11.77 12.77 0.40
N LEU A 85 -12.52 13.24 1.41
CA LEU A 85 -12.52 14.65 1.79
C LEU A 85 -11.18 15.08 2.40
N ALA A 86 -10.48 14.20 3.12
CA ALA A 86 -9.18 14.47 3.69
C ALA A 86 -8.03 14.41 2.66
N SER A 87 -8.17 13.60 1.60
CA SER A 87 -7.13 13.45 0.58
C SER A 87 -7.01 14.69 -0.32
N ILE A 88 -8.10 15.41 -0.57
CA ILE A 88 -8.10 16.62 -1.42
C ILE A 88 -7.21 17.72 -0.82
N PRO A 89 -7.39 18.17 0.45
CA PRO A 89 -6.52 19.17 1.06
C PRO A 89 -5.07 18.72 1.17
N LEU A 90 -4.83 17.44 1.51
CA LEU A 90 -3.47 16.88 1.59
C LEU A 90 -2.77 16.91 0.24
N PHE A 91 -3.48 16.61 -0.85
CA PHE A 91 -2.94 16.69 -2.20
C PHE A 91 -2.62 18.14 -2.59
N THR A 92 -3.55 19.07 -2.33
CA THR A 92 -3.33 20.51 -2.63
C THR A 92 -2.15 21.07 -1.82
N LEU A 93 -2.09 20.80 -0.52
CA LEU A 93 -0.98 21.23 0.34
C LEU A 93 0.35 20.56 -0.03
N GLY A 94 0.31 19.30 -0.44
CA GLY A 94 1.46 18.56 -0.95
C GLY A 94 2.05 19.23 -2.19
N ILE A 95 1.21 19.58 -3.17
CA ILE A 95 1.64 20.27 -4.39
C ILE A 95 2.22 21.66 -4.06
N MET A 96 1.55 22.44 -3.21
CA MET A 96 2.00 23.79 -2.85
C MET A 96 3.35 23.79 -2.11
N ASN A 97 3.68 22.70 -1.41
CA ASN A 97 4.92 22.55 -0.67
C ASN A 97 5.94 21.63 -1.37
N LEU A 98 5.74 21.25 -2.63
CA LEU A 98 6.70 20.44 -3.40
C LEU A 98 8.10 21.05 -3.39
N ASN A 99 8.22 22.35 -3.62
CA ASN A 99 9.51 23.05 -3.63
C ASN A 99 10.20 23.01 -2.26
N LYS A 100 9.44 23.12 -1.16
CA LYS A 100 9.98 22.97 0.21
C LYS A 100 10.37 21.53 0.51
N ALA A 101 9.59 20.56 0.03
CA ALA A 101 9.92 19.15 0.18
C ALA A 101 11.21 18.81 -0.59
N GLU A 102 11.39 19.34 -1.80
CA GLU A 102 12.61 19.19 -2.60
C GLU A 102 13.82 19.83 -1.92
N GLU A 103 13.67 21.02 -1.33
CA GLU A 103 14.72 21.67 -0.55
C GLU A 103 15.11 20.89 0.71
N ILE A 104 14.13 20.26 1.39
CA ILE A 104 14.37 19.37 2.54
C ILE A 104 15.06 18.06 2.10
N ILE A 105 14.67 17.49 0.96
CA ILE A 105 15.30 16.27 0.41
C ILE A 105 16.75 16.56 0.01
N ASN A 106 17.01 17.70 -0.63
CA ASN A 106 18.35 18.10 -1.07
C ASN A 106 19.25 18.49 0.11
N SER A 107 18.69 19.03 1.20
CA SER A 107 19.43 19.34 2.44
C SER A 107 19.65 18.12 3.33
N CYS A 108 18.88 17.04 3.17
CA CYS A 108 19.27 15.71 3.62
C CYS A 108 20.44 15.25 2.76
N LYS A 109 21.65 15.71 3.13
CA LYS A 109 22.94 15.23 2.63
C LYS A 109 22.81 13.73 2.42
N VAL A 110 22.78 13.30 1.15
CA VAL A 110 22.67 11.88 0.78
C VAL A 110 23.74 11.18 1.58
N VAL A 111 23.31 10.51 2.66
CA VAL A 111 24.20 9.70 3.46
C VAL A 111 24.65 8.66 2.47
N GLN A 112 25.88 8.78 1.97
CA GLN A 112 26.45 7.81 1.07
C GLN A 112 26.39 6.49 1.84
N MET A 113 25.39 5.67 1.50
CA MET A 113 25.25 4.35 2.06
C MET A 113 26.55 3.63 1.73
N ASP A 114 27.19 3.06 2.74
CA ASP A 114 28.39 2.25 2.56
C ASP A 114 28.16 1.31 1.36
N PRO A 115 29.02 1.34 0.32
CA PRO A 115 28.79 0.61 -0.93
C PRO A 115 28.54 -0.88 -0.72
N LYS A 116 29.04 -1.47 0.38
CA LYS A 116 28.70 -2.85 0.76
C LYS A 116 27.22 -3.04 1.11
N LYS A 117 26.62 -2.09 1.83
CA LYS A 117 25.19 -2.13 2.18
C LYS A 117 24.33 -1.92 0.93
N MET A 118 24.73 -1.00 0.05
CA MET A 118 24.05 -0.73 -1.22
C MET A 118 23.94 -1.99 -2.10
N ASN A 119 25.03 -2.77 -2.22
CA ASN A 119 25.03 -4.02 -2.98
C ASN A 119 24.06 -5.07 -2.42
N ASN A 120 23.95 -5.18 -1.10
CA ASN A 120 22.98 -6.09 -0.48
C ASN A 120 21.54 -5.66 -0.76
N TYR A 121 21.24 -4.36 -0.72
CA TYR A 121 19.90 -3.87 -1.06
C TYR A 121 19.56 -4.07 -2.53
N MET A 122 20.49 -3.80 -3.46
CA MET A 122 20.30 -4.07 -4.88
C MET A 122 20.00 -5.55 -5.15
N TRP A 123 20.72 -6.46 -4.49
CA TRP A 123 20.47 -7.89 -4.64
C TRP A 123 19.07 -8.31 -4.16
N ILE A 124 18.59 -7.74 -3.04
CA ILE A 124 17.23 -8.00 -2.54
C ILE A 124 16.18 -7.47 -3.53
N ILE A 125 16.39 -6.26 -4.06
CA ILE A 125 15.48 -5.65 -5.03
C ILE A 125 15.39 -6.50 -6.30
N ASP A 126 16.53 -6.98 -6.83
CA ASP A 126 16.57 -7.88 -7.99
C ASP A 126 15.76 -9.15 -7.75
N ARG A 127 15.90 -9.77 -6.56
CA ARG A 127 15.15 -10.97 -6.19
C ARG A 127 13.65 -10.71 -6.08
N MET A 128 13.25 -9.56 -5.53
CA MET A 128 11.85 -9.16 -5.48
C MET A 128 11.28 -8.92 -6.88
N GLN A 129 12.01 -8.23 -7.76
CA GLN A 129 11.60 -8.03 -9.15
C GLN A 129 11.42 -9.36 -9.88
N GLN A 130 12.35 -10.31 -9.72
CA GLN A 130 12.25 -11.64 -10.31
C GLN A 130 11.03 -12.41 -9.79
N ALA A 131 10.76 -12.36 -8.48
CA ALA A 131 9.60 -13.01 -7.88
C ALA A 131 8.28 -12.42 -8.39
N VAL A 132 8.19 -11.10 -8.50
CA VAL A 132 7.01 -10.40 -9.04
C VAL A 132 6.80 -10.74 -10.51
N SER A 133 7.84 -10.69 -11.34
CA SER A 133 7.75 -11.06 -12.77
C SER A 133 7.33 -12.52 -12.96
N ALA A 134 7.85 -13.43 -12.12
CA ALA A 134 7.44 -14.84 -12.15
C ALA A 134 5.97 -15.01 -11.75
N LEU A 135 5.49 -14.23 -10.77
CA LEU A 135 4.09 -14.24 -10.36
C LEU A 135 3.18 -13.74 -11.49
N ILE A 136 3.53 -12.62 -12.14
CA ILE A 136 2.80 -12.05 -13.28
C ILE A 136 2.73 -13.06 -14.42
N ASN A 137 3.83 -13.71 -14.77
CA ASN A 137 3.84 -14.73 -15.82
C ASN A 137 2.93 -15.92 -15.49
N ARG A 138 2.87 -16.35 -14.23
CA ARG A 138 1.96 -17.44 -13.84
C ARG A 138 0.49 -17.05 -13.92
N VAL A 139 0.16 -15.82 -13.51
CA VAL A 139 -1.22 -15.30 -13.63
C VAL A 139 -1.60 -15.14 -15.10
N HIS A 140 -0.70 -14.62 -15.93
CA HIS A 140 -0.97 -14.41 -17.36
C HIS A 140 -1.12 -15.73 -18.14
N VAL A 141 -0.32 -16.75 -17.82
CA VAL A 141 -0.50 -18.10 -18.41
C VAL A 141 -1.81 -18.72 -17.97
N ALA A 142 -2.21 -18.58 -16.70
CA ALA A 142 -3.51 -19.05 -16.22
C ALA A 142 -4.68 -18.37 -16.94
N GLU A 143 -4.62 -17.05 -17.18
CA GLU A 143 -5.62 -16.32 -17.97
C GLU A 143 -5.68 -16.79 -19.44
N LEU A 144 -4.54 -17.17 -20.03
CA LEU A 144 -4.46 -17.66 -21.41
C LEU A 144 -5.01 -19.09 -21.53
N GLU A 145 -4.74 -19.97 -20.56
CA GLU A 145 -5.31 -21.32 -20.52
C GLU A 145 -6.83 -21.29 -20.35
N GLU A 146 -7.36 -20.37 -19.54
CA GLU A 146 -8.80 -20.18 -19.35
C GLU A 146 -9.52 -19.73 -20.64
N LYS A 147 -8.84 -19.01 -21.55
CA LYS A 147 -9.38 -18.58 -22.86
C LYS A 147 -9.26 -19.61 -23.98
N VAL A 148 -8.45 -20.66 -23.83
CA VAL A 148 -8.25 -21.71 -24.85
C VAL A 148 -9.17 -22.91 -24.59
N ILE A 149 -9.56 -23.15 -23.35
CA ILE A 149 -10.39 -24.28 -22.93
C ILE A 149 -11.89 -23.90 -22.82
N GLY A 150 -12.22 -22.60 -22.84
CA GLY A 150 -13.59 -22.05 -22.80
C GLY A 150 -14.00 -21.33 -24.08
#